data_AF-A0A7J4LA84-F1
#
_entry.id   AF-A0A7J4LA84-F1
#
_cell.length_a   1.000
_cell.length_b   1.000
_cell.length_c   1.000
_cell.angle_alpha   90.00
_cell.angle_beta   90.00
_cell.angle_gamma   90.00
#
_symmetry.space_group_name_H-M   'P 1'
#
loop_
_entity.id
_entity.type
_entity.pdbx_description
1 polymer ?
#
loop_
_entity_poly.entity_id
_entity_poly.type
_entity_poly.pdbx_seq_one_letter_code
_entity_poly.pdbx_strand_id
1 'polypeptide(L)'
;MKNKEIFNVFFREKPAMMLVNLKNAKGEIYASSLAKHIDCTYSHVVKILQQMESAGLINFDKQGRLKLLTLTKKGAEVAENIDNIRTML
;
A
#
# COMPACT_ATOMS: atom_id res chain seq x y z
N MET A 1 -2.88 -6.72 20.73
CA MET A 1 -3.39 -7.84 19.91
C MET A 1 -2.19 -8.65 19.48
N LYS A 2 -2.01 -9.88 19.97
CA LYS A 2 -0.80 -10.70 19.73
C LYS A 2 -0.45 -10.86 18.24
N ASN A 3 -1.47 -10.95 17.38
CA ASN A 3 -1.34 -11.10 15.94
C ASN A 3 -0.63 -9.90 15.27
N LYS A 4 -0.85 -8.70 15.81
CA LYS A 4 -0.19 -7.47 15.34
C LYS A 4 1.31 -7.47 15.69
N GLU A 5 1.69 -8.03 16.83
CA GLU A 5 3.08 -8.08 17.26
C GLU A 5 3.90 -9.01 16.35
N ILE A 6 3.39 -10.21 16.08
CA ILE A 6 4.09 -11.16 15.20
C ILE A 6 4.12 -10.69 13.74
N PHE A 7 3.04 -10.07 13.24
CA PHE A 7 3.03 -9.48 11.89
C PHE A 7 4.11 -8.40 11.76
N ASN A 8 4.32 -7.59 12.80
CA ASN A 8 5.31 -6.53 12.80
C ASN A 8 6.77 -7.02 12.88
N VAL A 9 7.00 -8.28 13.30
CA VAL A 9 8.33 -8.93 13.21
C VAL A 9 8.70 -9.19 11.75
N PHE A 10 7.73 -9.59 10.92
CA PHE A 10 7.96 -9.93 9.52
C PHE A 10 7.81 -8.73 8.58
N PHE A 11 6.83 -7.86 8.84
CA PHE A 11 6.43 -6.77 7.96
C PHE A 11 6.42 -5.42 8.65
N ARG A 12 6.78 -4.37 7.90
CA ARG A 12 6.43 -3.01 8.31
C ARG A 12 4.94 -2.79 8.07
N GLU A 13 4.18 -2.69 9.15
CA GLU A 13 2.70 -2.62 9.10
C GLU A 13 2.17 -1.57 8.13
N LYS A 14 2.65 -0.32 8.25
CA LYS A 14 2.16 0.82 7.45
C LYS A 14 2.32 0.56 5.93
N PRO A 15 3.53 0.25 5.40
CA PRO A 15 3.69 -0.15 3.99
C PRO A 15 2.91 -1.39 3.56
N ALA A 16 2.83 -2.43 4.40
CA ALA A 16 2.09 -3.64 4.05
C ALA A 16 0.59 -3.33 3.91
N MET A 17 0.04 -2.59 4.87
CA MET A 17 -1.36 -2.19 4.87
C MET A 17 -1.69 -1.19 3.78
N MET A 18 -0.74 -0.35 3.32
CA MET A 18 -0.95 0.48 2.13
C MET A 18 -1.36 -0.34 0.91
N LEU A 19 -0.64 -1.43 0.65
CA LEU A 19 -0.89 -2.27 -0.52
C LEU A 19 -2.23 -3.01 -0.39
N VAL A 20 -2.54 -3.54 0.81
CA VAL A 20 -3.82 -4.18 1.11
C VAL A 20 -4.99 -3.20 0.99
N ASN A 21 -4.83 -1.96 1.45
CA ASN A 21 -5.87 -0.94 1.34
C ASN A 21 -6.12 -0.52 -0.11
N LEU A 22 -5.06 -0.46 -0.94
CA LEU A 22 -5.20 -0.22 -2.38
C LEU A 22 -6.01 -1.32 -3.06
N LYS A 23 -5.86 -2.57 -2.64
CA LYS A 23 -6.63 -3.72 -3.17
C LYS A 23 -8.11 -3.64 -2.80
N ASN A 24 -8.41 -3.21 -1.58
CA ASN A 24 -9.78 -3.15 -1.08
C ASN A 24 -10.53 -1.86 -1.50
N ALA A 25 -9.84 -0.90 -2.09
CA ALA A 25 -10.47 0.33 -2.55
C ALA A 25 -11.30 0.10 -3.82
N LYS A 26 -12.49 0.70 -3.85
CA LYS A 26 -13.37 0.68 -5.01
C LYS A 26 -12.94 1.77 -6.01
N GLY A 27 -11.80 1.55 -6.67
CA GLY A 27 -11.28 2.42 -7.72
C GLY A 27 -9.94 3.08 -7.39
N GLU A 28 -9.57 4.06 -8.19
CA GLU A 28 -8.28 4.75 -8.11
C GLU A 28 -8.17 5.59 -6.84
N ILE A 29 -7.02 5.50 -6.15
CA ILE A 29 -6.79 6.26 -4.91
C ILE A 29 -5.83 7.41 -5.20
N TYR A 30 -6.18 8.61 -4.74
CA TYR A 30 -5.22 9.71 -4.72
C TYR A 30 -4.12 9.46 -3.68
N ALA A 31 -2.85 9.59 -4.08
CA ALA A 31 -1.71 9.46 -3.17
C ALA A 31 -1.82 10.39 -1.94
N SER A 32 -2.41 11.58 -2.11
CA SER A 32 -2.67 12.53 -1.03
C SER A 32 -3.72 12.03 -0.04
N SER A 33 -4.74 11.30 -0.49
CA SER A 33 -5.74 10.68 0.39
C SER A 33 -5.11 9.53 1.17
N LEU A 34 -4.33 8.68 0.50
CA LEU A 34 -3.62 7.58 1.16
C LEU A 34 -2.68 8.08 2.25
N ALA A 35 -1.95 9.18 1.99
CA ALA A 35 -1.04 9.78 2.94
C ALA A 35 -1.71 10.34 4.21
N LYS A 36 -2.98 10.78 4.12
CA LYS A 36 -3.73 11.26 5.31
C LYS A 36 -4.09 10.14 6.29
N HIS A 37 -4.23 8.91 5.79
CA HIS A 37 -4.60 7.75 6.61
C HIS A 37 -3.40 7.09 7.29
N ILE A 38 -2.20 7.39 6.82
CA ILE A 38 -0.97 6.81 7.35
C ILE A 38 -0.30 7.88 8.17
N ASP A 39 -0.16 7.61 9.46
CA ASP A 39 0.50 8.47 10.44
C ASP A 39 2.01 8.66 10.12
N CYS A 40 2.33 9.36 9.04
CA CYS A 40 3.67 9.70 8.58
C CYS A 40 3.63 10.90 7.63
N THR A 41 4.81 11.47 7.35
CA THR A 41 4.91 12.63 6.46
C THR A 41 4.58 12.26 5.02
N TYR A 42 3.99 13.20 4.27
CA TYR A 42 3.68 13.02 2.85
C TYR A 42 4.92 12.59 2.04
N SER A 43 6.09 13.20 2.30
CA SER A 43 7.34 12.85 1.61
C SER A 43 7.76 11.40 1.85
N HIS A 44 7.53 10.86 3.05
CA HIS A 44 7.82 9.47 3.35
C HIS A 44 6.87 8.52 2.61
N VAL A 45 5.56 8.83 2.58
CA VAL A 45 4.57 8.04 1.82
C VAL A 45 4.93 8.00 0.34
N VAL A 46 5.27 9.16 -0.26
CA VAL A 46 5.65 9.23 -1.67
C VAL A 46 6.88 8.38 -1.96
N LYS A 47 7.89 8.39 -1.08
CA LYS A 47 9.08 7.55 -1.23
C LYS A 47 8.74 6.06 -1.22
N ILE A 48 7.85 5.62 -0.32
CA ILE A 48 7.39 4.23 -0.26
C ILE A 48 6.63 3.86 -1.55
N LEU A 49 5.72 4.72 -2.01
CA LEU A 49 4.97 4.48 -3.24
C LEU A 49 5.89 4.40 -4.46
N GLN A 50 6.92 5.24 -4.56
CA GLN A 50 7.94 5.15 -5.62
C GLN A 50 8.70 3.82 -5.60
N GLN A 51 8.99 3.28 -4.41
CA GLN A 51 9.61 1.96 -4.27
C GLN A 51 8.66 0.84 -4.73
N MET A 52 7.38 0.93 -4.38
CA MET A 52 6.36 -0.02 -4.83
C MET A 52 6.14 0.01 -6.34
N GLU A 53 6.14 1.21 -6.95
CA GLU A 53 6.08 1.38 -8.40
C GLU A 53 7.31 0.78 -9.09
N SER A 54 8.51 1.08 -8.58
CA SER A 54 9.77 0.52 -9.10
C SER A 54 9.82 -1.01 -9.01
N ALA A 55 9.14 -1.60 -8.02
CA ALA A 55 8.99 -3.05 -7.88
C ALA A 55 7.85 -3.65 -8.72
N GLY A 56 7.12 -2.82 -9.47
CA GLY A 56 6.00 -3.20 -10.32
C GLY A 56 4.74 -3.61 -9.56
N LEU A 57 4.53 -3.09 -8.34
CA LEU A 57 3.35 -3.39 -7.52
C LEU A 57 2.21 -2.41 -7.75
N ILE A 58 2.52 -1.16 -8.08
CA ILE A 58 1.53 -0.12 -8.35
C ILE A 58 1.92 0.65 -9.61
N ASN A 59 0.97 1.37 -10.17
CA ASN A 59 1.20 2.38 -11.19
C ASN A 59 0.80 3.76 -10.63
N PHE A 60 1.56 4.79 -10.99
CA PHE A 60 1.05 6.17 -10.94
C PHE A 60 0.42 6.52 -12.28
N ASP A 61 -0.88 6.78 -12.28
CA ASP A 61 -1.50 7.49 -13.39
C ASP A 61 -1.36 9.00 -13.17
N LYS A 62 -0.82 9.69 -14.16
CA LYS A 62 -0.59 11.14 -14.14
C LYS A 62 -1.79 11.83 -14.77
N GLN A 63 -2.73 12.23 -13.93
CA GLN A 63 -3.75 13.22 -14.29
C GLN A 63 -3.28 14.61 -13.82
N GLY A 64 -2.40 15.23 -14.61
CA GLY A 64 -1.82 16.54 -14.29
C GLY A 64 -0.95 16.52 -13.04
N ARG A 65 -1.27 17.34 -12.03
CA ARG A 65 -0.56 17.36 -10.72
C ARG A 65 -1.03 16.26 -9.77
N LEU A 66 -2.15 15.60 -10.08
CA LEU A 66 -2.71 14.54 -9.27
C LEU A 66 -2.12 13.19 -9.70
N LYS A 67 -1.64 12.44 -8.72
CA LYS A 67 -1.15 11.07 -8.90
C LYS A 67 -2.21 10.11 -8.37
N LEU A 68 -2.88 9.45 -9.30
CA LEU A 68 -3.80 8.36 -9.02
C LEU A 68 -2.99 7.06 -8.91
N LEU A 69 -3.32 6.26 -7.91
CA LEU A 69 -2.67 4.99 -7.61
C LEU A 69 -3.58 3.85 -8.03
N THR A 70 -3.03 2.93 -8.81
CA THR A 70 -3.67 1.65 -9.14
C THR A 70 -2.72 0.51 -8.85
N LEU A 71 -3.26 -0.65 -8.49
CA LEU A 71 -2.46 -1.87 -8.39
C LEU A 71 -2.17 -2.43 -9.78
N THR A 72 -0.97 -2.95 -9.95
CA THR A 72 -0.71 -3.89 -11.04
C THR A 72 -1.32 -5.24 -10.70
N LYS A 73 -1.39 -6.15 -11.68
CA LYS A 73 -1.78 -7.56 -11.41
C LYS A 73 -0.88 -8.19 -10.33
N LYS A 74 0.43 -8.01 -10.44
CA LYS A 74 1.42 -8.46 -9.45
C LYS A 74 1.15 -7.84 -8.08
N GLY A 75 0.86 -6.55 -8.03
CA GLY A 75 0.53 -5.85 -6.78
C GLY A 75 -0.71 -6.41 -6.10
N ALA A 76 -1.76 -6.71 -6.86
CA ALA A 76 -2.98 -7.30 -6.33
C ALA A 76 -2.74 -8.70 -5.75
N GLU A 77 -1.98 -9.55 -6.43
CA GLU A 77 -1.60 -10.89 -5.94
C GLU A 77 -0.74 -10.79 -4.66
N VAL A 78 0.22 -9.87 -4.62
CA VAL A 78 1.04 -9.65 -3.41
C VAL A 78 0.18 -9.12 -2.26
N ALA A 79 -0.73 -8.18 -2.51
CA ALA A 79 -1.64 -7.65 -1.51
C ALA A 79 -2.55 -8.74 -0.92
N GLU A 80 -3.09 -9.61 -1.76
CA GLU A 80 -3.90 -10.77 -1.36
C GLU A 80 -3.11 -11.69 -0.42
N ASN A 81 -1.88 -12.06 -0.78
CA ASN A 81 -1.05 -12.92 0.04
C ASN A 81 -0.70 -12.29 1.40
N ILE A 82 -0.40 -11.00 1.43
CA ILE A 82 -0.17 -10.27 2.68
C ILE A 82 -1.42 -10.29 3.57
N ASP A 83 -2.60 -10.08 2.98
CA ASP A 83 -3.86 -10.09 3.71
C ASP A 83 -4.18 -11.48 4.29
N ASN A 84 -3.92 -12.54 3.51
CA ASN A 84 -4.06 -13.92 3.95
C ASN A 84 -3.09 -14.26 5.09
N ILE A 85 -1.81 -13.89 4.99
CA ILE A 85 -0.85 -14.08 6.08
C ILE A 85 -1.30 -13.35 7.34
N ARG A 86 -1.76 -12.10 7.21
CA ARG A 86 -2.24 -11.29 8.34
C ARG A 86 -3.44 -11.91 9.05
N THR A 87 -4.35 -12.56 8.32
CA THR A 87 -5.53 -13.21 8.90
C THR A 87 -5.23 -14.57 9.54
N MET A 88 -4.14 -15.23 9.12
CA MET A 88 -3.69 -16.51 9.70
C MET A 88 -2.82 -16.35 10.96
N LEU A 89 -2.10 -15.24 11.08
CA LEU A 89 -1.29 -14.88 12.26
C LEU A 89 -2.15 -14.27 13.37
#